data_AF-A0A1F9I530-F1
#
_entry.id   AF-A0A1F9I530-F1
#
_cell.length_a   1.000
_cell.length_b   1.000
_cell.length_c   1.000
_cell.angle_alpha   90.00
_cell.angle_beta   90.00
_cell.angle_gamma   90.00
#
_symmetry.space_group_name_H-M   'P 1'
#
loop_
_entity.id
_entity.type
_entity.pdbx_description
1 polymer ?
#
loop_
_entity_poly.entity_id
_entity_poly.type
_entity_poly.pdbx_seq_one_letter_code
_entity_poly.pdbx_strand_id
1 'polypeptide(L)'
;MPKIPPEQLKKMREMGITMPHMQEGGMVTKVCISRQMAEREQPPEMNQNQFGCQTKNYQRASSSYSMDIICDGPNMKGEGKVKGTYSGSENFSSTYHFKGLVHGRPVDQHHESSGKWLSADCGDLKPMDNASPKK
;
A
#
# COMPACT_ATOMS: atom_id res chain seq x y z
N MET A 1 -22.22 3.22 -0.11
CA MET A 1 -21.42 2.05 -0.51
C MET A 1 -21.67 1.79 -1.99
N PRO A 2 -20.65 1.80 -2.87
CA PRO A 2 -20.82 1.31 -4.23
C PRO A 2 -21.12 -0.19 -4.14
N LYS A 3 -22.37 -0.57 -4.40
CA LYS A 3 -22.81 -1.97 -4.43
C LYS A 3 -22.25 -2.60 -5.70
N ILE A 4 -21.09 -3.23 -5.61
CA ILE A 4 -20.60 -4.09 -6.69
C ILE A 4 -21.67 -5.17 -6.91
N PRO A 5 -22.25 -5.30 -8.11
CA PRO A 5 -23.26 -6.30 -8.39
C PRO A 5 -22.73 -7.72 -8.12
N PRO A 6 -23.55 -8.65 -7.61
CA PRO A 6 -23.13 -10.02 -7.28
C PRO A 6 -22.44 -10.75 -8.44
N GLU A 7 -22.94 -10.53 -9.66
CA GLU A 7 -22.36 -11.03 -10.92
C GLU A 7 -20.92 -10.56 -11.15
N GLN A 8 -20.66 -9.29 -10.85
CA GLN A 8 -19.33 -8.69 -11.02
C GLN A 8 -18.37 -9.23 -9.96
N LEU A 9 -18.85 -9.45 -8.73
CA LEU A 9 -18.09 -10.07 -7.65
C LEU A 9 -17.69 -11.52 -8.00
N LYS A 10 -18.61 -12.29 -8.61
CA LYS A 10 -18.36 -13.67 -9.05
C LYS A 10 -17.30 -13.73 -10.13
N LYS A 11 -17.40 -12.87 -11.16
CA LYS A 11 -16.38 -12.77 -12.22
C LYS A 11 -15.01 -12.39 -11.66
N MET A 12 -14.95 -11.49 -10.68
CA MET A 12 -13.68 -11.13 -10.03
C MET A 12 -13.06 -12.32 -9.29
N ARG A 13 -13.87 -13.12 -8.57
CA ARG A 13 -13.41 -14.36 -7.92
C ARG A 13 -12.93 -15.41 -8.91
N GLU A 14 -13.63 -15.59 -10.02
CA GLU A 14 -13.25 -16.53 -11.10
C GLU A 14 -11.92 -16.12 -11.77
N MET A 15 -11.62 -14.82 -11.83
CA MET A 15 -10.33 -14.29 -12.27
C MET A 15 -9.23 -14.36 -11.19
N GLY A 16 -9.48 -14.99 -10.03
CA GLY A 16 -8.50 -15.15 -8.95
C GLY A 16 -8.31 -13.91 -8.07
N ILE A 17 -9.16 -12.89 -8.21
CA ILE A 17 -9.08 -11.65 -7.42
C ILE A 17 -9.80 -11.89 -6.08
N THR A 18 -9.02 -11.99 -5.00
CA THR A 18 -9.57 -12.04 -3.64
C THR A 18 -10.05 -10.66 -3.27
N MET A 19 -11.36 -10.51 -3.07
CA MET A 19 -11.94 -9.24 -2.64
C MET A 19 -11.46 -8.92 -1.21
N PRO A 20 -10.81 -7.78 -0.99
CA PRO A 20 -10.39 -7.38 0.33
C PRO A 20 -11.61 -7.12 1.21
N HIS A 21 -11.50 -7.43 2.50
CA HIS A 21 -12.60 -7.26 3.43
C HIS A 21 -12.89 -5.76 3.57
N MET A 22 -14.10 -5.34 3.21
CA MET A 22 -14.53 -3.95 3.41
C MET A 22 -15.13 -3.84 4.81
N GLN A 23 -14.52 -3.00 5.65
CA GLN A 23 -15.01 -2.73 7.00
C GLN A 23 -14.99 -1.21 7.22
N GLU A 24 -16.06 -0.68 7.82
CA GLU A 24 -16.18 0.74 8.20
C GLU A 24 -15.92 1.75 7.05
N GLY A 25 -16.21 1.35 5.80
CA GLY A 25 -16.01 2.21 4.62
C GLY A 25 -14.57 2.25 4.10
N GLY A 26 -13.64 1.55 4.75
CA GLY A 26 -12.27 1.34 4.30
C GLY A 26 -12.02 -0.10 3.81
N MET A 27 -10.91 -0.27 3.09
CA MET A 27 -10.41 -1.58 2.68
C MET A 27 -9.47 -2.12 3.76
N VAL A 28 -9.79 -3.28 4.33
CA VAL A 28 -8.95 -3.94 5.32
C VAL A 28 -8.32 -5.18 4.69
N THR A 29 -6.99 -5.26 4.79
CA THR A 29 -6.23 -6.41 4.30
C THR A 29 -5.28 -6.91 5.38
N LYS A 30 -5.01 -8.21 5.36
CA LYS A 30 -3.93 -8.81 6.12
C LYS A 30 -2.80 -9.11 5.16
N VAL A 31 -1.58 -8.68 5.50
CA VAL A 31 -0.39 -8.88 4.70
C VAL A 31 0.64 -9.66 5.51
N CYS A 32 1.29 -10.62 4.87
CA CYS A 32 2.43 -11.32 5.45
C CYS A 32 3.72 -10.74 4.87
N ILE A 33 4.59 -10.26 5.75
CA ILE A 33 5.92 -9.73 5.40
C ILE A 33 7.00 -10.67 5.94
N SER A 34 8.16 -10.77 5.30
CA SER A 34 9.28 -11.49 5.91
C SER A 34 9.85 -10.75 7.10
N ARG A 35 10.59 -11.50 7.92
CA ARG A 35 11.41 -10.96 8.99
C ARG A 35 12.35 -9.86 8.49
N GLN A 36 13.01 -10.07 7.34
CA GLN A 36 13.91 -9.08 6.77
C GLN A 36 13.17 -7.77 6.42
N MET A 37 11.94 -7.84 5.93
CA MET A 37 11.12 -6.65 5.67
C MET A 37 10.72 -5.94 6.98
N ALA A 38 10.37 -6.69 8.02
CA ALA A 38 9.97 -6.13 9.32
C ALA A 38 11.15 -5.46 10.04
N GLU A 39 12.36 -6.02 9.90
CA GLU A 39 13.61 -5.48 10.47
C GLU A 39 14.18 -4.32 9.66
N ARG A 40 13.78 -4.16 8.38
CA ARG A 40 14.23 -3.03 7.57
C ARG A 40 13.67 -1.73 8.12
N GLU A 41 14.54 -0.74 8.22
CA GLU A 41 14.14 0.60 8.62
C GLU A 41 13.45 1.40 7.52
N GLN A 42 13.20 0.80 6.35
CA GLN A 42 12.58 1.43 5.20
C GLN A 42 11.25 0.73 4.86
N PRO A 43 10.23 1.48 4.42
CA PRO A 43 8.96 0.90 3.98
C PRO A 43 9.20 -0.04 2.79
N PRO A 44 8.42 -1.12 2.68
CA PRO A 44 8.54 -2.02 1.54
C PRO A 44 8.19 -1.28 0.24
N GLU A 45 9.01 -1.47 -0.79
CA GLU A 45 8.79 -0.91 -2.14
C GLU A 45 7.64 -1.65 -2.84
N MET A 46 6.42 -1.44 -2.35
CA MET A 46 5.27 -2.18 -2.84
C MET A 46 4.81 -1.58 -4.16
N ASN A 47 5.08 -2.30 -5.26
CA ASN A 47 4.61 -2.00 -6.62
C ASN A 47 4.96 -0.61 -7.19
N GLN A 48 5.77 0.20 -6.50
CA GLN A 48 6.14 1.55 -6.94
C GLN A 48 6.76 1.54 -8.35
N ASN A 49 7.66 0.59 -8.60
CA ASN A 49 8.33 0.43 -9.89
C ASN A 49 7.38 0.10 -11.04
N GLN A 50 6.29 -0.66 -10.80
CA GLN A 50 5.31 -0.99 -11.84
C GLN A 50 4.57 0.24 -12.35
N PHE A 51 4.38 1.25 -11.49
CA PHE A 51 3.73 2.51 -11.83
C PHE A 51 4.70 3.61 -12.24
N GLY A 52 6.01 3.31 -12.33
CA GLY A 52 7.05 4.30 -12.63
C GLY A 52 7.25 5.32 -11.50
N CYS A 53 6.98 4.91 -10.26
CA CYS A 53 7.15 5.72 -9.07
C CYS A 53 8.44 5.36 -8.33
N GLN A 54 9.09 6.36 -7.76
CA GLN A 54 10.29 6.23 -6.95
C GLN A 54 10.10 6.92 -5.60
N THR A 55 10.63 6.31 -4.55
CA THR A 55 10.73 6.95 -3.24
C THR A 55 11.95 7.88 -3.19
N LYS A 56 11.79 9.10 -2.68
CA LYS A 56 12.82 10.11 -2.45
C LYS A 56 12.70 10.68 -1.04
N ASN A 57 13.77 11.29 -0.55
CA ASN A 57 13.80 12.04 0.71
C ASN A 57 13.24 11.26 1.92
N TYR A 58 13.56 9.96 1.99
CA TYR A 58 13.14 9.14 3.12
C TYR A 58 13.81 9.66 4.40
N GLN A 59 12.99 10.06 5.37
CA GLN A 59 13.41 10.50 6.68
C GLN A 59 12.69 9.65 7.71
N ARG A 60 13.42 9.18 8.72
CA ARG A 60 12.88 8.42 9.83
C ARG A 60 13.40 8.98 11.14
N ALA A 61 12.50 9.20 12.07
CA ALA A 61 12.78 9.45 13.47
C ALA A 61 12.36 8.22 14.30
N SER A 62 12.58 8.26 15.61
CA SER A 62 12.30 7.13 16.52
C SER A 62 10.91 6.52 16.38
N SER A 63 9.88 7.36 16.17
CA SER A 63 8.48 6.92 16.06
C SER A 63 7.74 7.50 14.86
N SER A 64 8.44 8.10 13.89
CA SER A 64 7.80 8.71 12.72
C SER A 64 8.66 8.59 11.47
N TYR A 65 8.03 8.70 10.32
CA TYR A 65 8.71 8.72 9.03
C TYR A 65 8.01 9.65 8.06
N SER A 66 8.76 10.14 7.09
CA SER A 66 8.22 10.84 5.92
C SER A 66 9.02 10.49 4.67
N MET A 67 8.35 10.58 3.53
CA MET A 67 8.98 10.39 2.22
C MET A 67 8.18 11.08 1.13
N ASP A 68 8.89 11.37 0.04
CA ASP A 68 8.29 11.83 -1.19
C ASP A 68 8.22 10.67 -2.19
N ILE A 69 7.13 10.59 -2.94
CA ILE A 69 6.93 9.63 -4.03
C ILE A 69 6.88 10.42 -5.33
N ILE A 70 7.81 10.16 -6.24
CA ILE A 70 7.86 10.84 -7.54
C ILE A 70 7.53 9.82 -8.62
N CYS A 71 6.44 10.05 -9.34
CA CYS A 71 5.99 9.18 -10.42
C CYS A 71 6.22 9.87 -11.77
N ASP A 72 6.86 9.17 -12.71
CA ASP A 72 7.02 9.59 -14.10
C ASP A 72 6.73 8.42 -15.07
N GLY A 73 5.74 7.60 -14.72
CA GLY A 73 5.29 6.49 -15.55
C GLY A 73 4.32 6.92 -16.66
N PRO A 74 4.09 6.07 -17.68
CA PRO A 74 3.14 6.37 -18.75
C PRO A 74 1.68 6.48 -18.26
N ASN A 75 1.34 5.75 -17.20
CA ASN A 75 -0.01 5.72 -16.63
C ASN A 75 -0.16 6.60 -15.38
N MET A 76 0.95 7.04 -14.77
CA MET A 76 0.92 7.79 -13.52
C MET A 76 2.09 8.76 -13.48
N LYS A 77 1.79 10.06 -13.40
CA LYS A 77 2.77 11.14 -13.28
C LYS A 77 2.41 12.09 -12.16
N GLY A 78 3.36 12.51 -11.35
CA GLY A 78 3.12 13.49 -10.30
C GLY A 78 3.91 13.23 -9.03
N GLU A 79 3.50 13.90 -7.97
CA GLU A 79 4.21 13.91 -6.70
C GLU A 79 3.29 13.49 -5.57
N GLY A 80 3.82 12.65 -4.70
CA GLY A 80 3.18 12.17 -3.50
C GLY A 80 4.00 12.52 -2.27
N LYS A 81 3.34 12.81 -1.16
CA LYS A 81 3.96 12.99 0.15
C LYS A 81 3.34 12.01 1.13
N VAL A 82 4.19 11.24 1.78
CA VAL A 82 3.80 10.30 2.83
C VAL A 82 4.34 10.81 4.15
N LYS A 83 3.51 10.77 5.18
CA LYS A 83 3.91 10.94 6.57
C LYS A 83 3.29 9.82 7.40
N GLY A 84 4.04 9.26 8.34
CA GLY A 84 3.50 8.23 9.21
C GLY A 84 4.16 8.20 10.57
N THR A 85 3.49 7.50 11.48
CA THR A 85 3.88 7.34 12.88
C THR A 85 3.71 5.90 13.31
N TYR A 86 4.63 5.44 14.15
CA TYR A 86 4.54 4.18 14.87
C TYR A 86 4.10 4.46 16.32
N SER A 87 3.03 3.80 16.75
CA SER A 87 2.51 3.86 18.11
C SER A 87 2.85 2.56 18.82
N GLY A 88 4.00 2.58 19.52
CA GLY A 88 4.61 1.37 20.08
C GLY A 88 5.21 0.47 18.98
N SER A 89 5.39 -0.82 19.29
CA SER A 89 5.95 -1.81 18.35
C SER A 89 4.92 -2.42 17.40
N GLU A 90 3.63 -2.22 17.65
CA GLU A 90 2.56 -2.97 16.98
C GLU A 90 1.64 -2.12 16.11
N ASN A 91 1.56 -0.81 16.28
CA ASN A 91 0.59 0.00 15.57
C ASN A 91 1.27 1.04 14.71
N PHE A 92 0.71 1.32 13.55
CA PHE A 92 1.13 2.45 12.72
C PHE A 92 -0.06 3.19 12.12
N SER A 93 0.17 4.45 11.80
CA SER A 93 -0.73 5.28 11.01
C SER A 93 0.07 6.07 9.98
N SER A 94 -0.54 6.40 8.86
CA SER A 94 0.06 7.23 7.83
C SER A 94 -0.95 7.97 7.00
N THR A 95 -0.54 9.13 6.51
CA THR A 95 -1.24 9.92 5.51
C THR A 95 -0.43 9.96 4.23
N TYR A 96 -1.13 9.91 3.11
CA TYR A 96 -0.58 10.03 1.77
C TYR A 96 -1.38 11.08 1.02
N HIS A 97 -0.68 12.06 0.45
CA HIS A 97 -1.27 13.02 -0.47
C HIS A 97 -0.58 12.88 -1.81
N PHE A 98 -1.35 12.74 -2.88
CA PHE A 98 -0.84 12.66 -4.24
C PHE A 98 -1.50 13.69 -5.14
N LYS A 99 -0.69 14.38 -5.94
CA LYS A 99 -1.17 15.30 -6.95
C LYS A 99 -0.49 15.02 -8.27
N GLY A 100 -1.30 14.82 -9.32
CA GLY A 100 -0.75 14.44 -10.60
C GLY A 100 -1.79 14.03 -11.63
N LEU A 101 -1.35 13.21 -12.58
CA LEU A 101 -2.14 12.60 -13.63
C LEU A 101 -2.14 11.09 -13.45
N VAL A 102 -3.34 10.49 -13.47
CA VAL A 102 -3.52 9.03 -13.52
C VAL A 102 -4.34 8.72 -14.76
N HIS A 103 -3.78 7.90 -15.66
CA HIS A 103 -4.33 7.61 -16.99
C HIS A 103 -4.76 8.88 -17.75
N GLY A 104 -3.91 9.93 -17.69
CA GLY A 104 -4.15 11.22 -18.34
C GLY A 104 -5.18 12.13 -17.66
N ARG A 105 -5.77 11.71 -16.53
CA ARG A 105 -6.76 12.52 -15.79
C ARG A 105 -6.12 13.15 -14.55
N PRO A 106 -6.36 14.45 -14.30
CA PRO A 106 -5.87 15.11 -13.09
C PRO A 106 -6.51 14.49 -11.86
N VAL A 107 -5.69 14.21 -10.86
CA VAL A 107 -6.09 13.70 -9.56
C VAL A 107 -5.41 14.51 -8.46
N ASP A 108 -6.16 14.76 -7.40
CA ASP A 108 -5.69 15.25 -6.11
C ASP A 108 -6.28 14.28 -5.08
N GLN A 109 -5.44 13.45 -4.50
CA GLN A 109 -5.85 12.34 -3.65
C GLN A 109 -5.27 12.51 -2.26
N HIS A 110 -6.13 12.29 -1.27
CA HIS A 110 -5.74 12.12 0.11
C HIS A 110 -6.15 10.73 0.58
N HIS A 111 -5.23 10.03 1.22
CA HIS A 111 -5.46 8.70 1.76
C HIS A 111 -4.88 8.61 3.17
N GLU A 112 -5.67 8.05 4.08
CA GLU A 112 -5.24 7.73 5.43
C GLU A 112 -5.23 6.21 5.57
N SER A 113 -4.20 5.68 6.20
CA SER A 113 -4.10 4.26 6.49
C SER A 113 -3.62 4.03 7.91
N SER A 114 -4.12 2.99 8.53
CA SER A 114 -3.64 2.48 9.81
C SER A 114 -3.44 0.98 9.72
N GLY A 115 -2.60 0.45 10.61
CA GLY A 115 -2.39 -0.97 10.69
C GLY A 115 -1.91 -1.40 12.05
N LYS A 116 -2.10 -2.70 12.31
CA LYS A 116 -1.75 -3.36 13.55
C LYS A 116 -1.01 -4.66 13.25
N TRP A 117 0.08 -4.89 13.96
CA TRP A 117 0.80 -6.15 14.03
C TRP A 117 -0.09 -7.19 14.70
N LEU A 118 -0.26 -8.32 14.02
CA LEU A 118 -1.12 -9.40 14.51
C LEU A 118 -0.30 -10.51 15.18
N SER A 119 0.78 -10.92 14.53
CA SER A 119 1.46 -12.18 14.85
C SER A 119 2.76 -12.29 14.04
N ALA A 120 3.76 -12.96 14.60
CA ALA A 120 4.97 -13.36 13.87
C ALA A 120 4.73 -14.54 12.91
N ASP A 121 3.68 -15.33 13.15
CA ASP A 121 3.22 -16.40 12.27
C ASP A 121 2.12 -15.88 11.35
N CYS A 122 2.32 -16.06 10.05
CA CYS A 122 1.37 -15.66 9.00
C CYS A 122 0.25 -16.68 8.78
N GLY A 123 0.32 -17.87 9.39
CA GLY A 123 -0.59 -18.97 9.14
C GLY A 123 -0.59 -19.34 7.66
N ASP A 124 -1.78 -19.38 7.05
CA ASP A 124 -1.94 -19.75 5.64
C ASP A 124 -1.63 -18.60 4.64
N LEU A 125 -1.25 -17.41 5.12
CA LEU A 125 -0.93 -16.28 4.24
C LEU A 125 0.49 -16.42 3.65
N LYS A 126 0.58 -16.43 2.32
CA LYS A 126 1.86 -16.45 1.62
C LYS A 126 2.61 -15.12 1.80
N PRO A 127 3.90 -15.12 2.16
CA PRO A 127 4.70 -13.89 2.26
C PRO A 127 4.77 -13.12 0.94
N MET A 128 4.71 -11.80 1.05
CA MET A 128 4.70 -10.88 -0.10
C MET A 128 6.02 -10.80 -0.87
N ASP A 129 7.12 -11.36 -0.36
CA ASP A 129 8.42 -11.39 -1.06
C ASP A 129 8.37 -12.11 -2.42
N ASN A 130 7.37 -12.97 -2.64
CA ASN A 130 7.16 -13.65 -3.91
C ASN A 130 6.37 -12.83 -4.96
N ALA A 131 5.96 -11.59 -4.65
CA ALA A 131 5.20 -10.73 -5.56
C ALA A 131 6.07 -9.84 -6.48
N SER A 132 7.35 -10.17 -6.64
CA SER A 132 8.14 -9.62 -7.75
C SER A 132 7.68 -10.29 -9.05
N PRO A 133 7.27 -9.55 -10.10
CA PRO A 133 7.14 -10.17 -11.41
C PRO A 133 8.53 -10.66 -11.80
N LYS A 134 8.66 -11.96 -12.03
CA LYS A 134 9.82 -12.50 -12.73
C LYS A 134 9.97 -11.71 -14.04
N LYS A 135 11.18 -11.21 -14.29
CA LYS A 135 11.59 -10.55 -15.53
C LYS A 135 11.07 -11.27 -16.77
#